data_AF-A0A920K6P4-F1
#
_entry.id   AF-A0A920K6P4-F1
#
_cell.length_a   1.000
_cell.length_b   1.000
_cell.length_c   1.000
_cell.angle_alpha   90.00
_cell.angle_beta   90.00
_cell.angle_gamma   90.00
#
_symmetry.space_group_name_H-M   'P 1'
#
loop_
_entity.id
_entity.type
_entity.pdbx_description
1 polymer ?
#
loop_
_entity_poly.entity_id
_entity_poly.type
_entity_poly.pdbx_seq_one_letter_code
_entity_poly.pdbx_strand_id
1 'polypeptide(L)'
;MRSKKFPDMNVTHSYRDTKGDIDLTTPLSKMPEQGVFTSDLRDALLNDEADMVVHSWKDLPIEMPKGTDIVSTLPRSDSRDILFFKKDSIKKKSLKIYSSSPRRERNLSISLPDLLPWKTSKIEFHPIRGNIQTRLSKFLNDSLDGVVIAKAAIDRLARDEDFVELYKKNSDSFLG
;
A
#
# COMPACT_ATOMS: atom_id res chain seq x y z
N MET A 1 5.51 18.54 14.03
CA MET A 1 5.49 19.72 13.14
C MET A 1 4.38 20.65 13.60
N ARG A 2 4.62 21.96 13.75
CA ARG A 2 3.55 22.94 14.03
C ARG A 2 2.65 23.09 12.79
N SER A 3 1.34 23.22 12.99
CA SER A 3 0.40 23.51 11.91
C SER A 3 0.67 24.90 11.33
N LYS A 4 0.94 25.02 10.02
CA LYS A 4 1.15 26.33 9.36
C LYS A 4 -0.07 27.25 9.46
N LYS A 5 -1.27 26.68 9.61
CA LYS A 5 -2.53 27.41 9.67
C LYS A 5 -2.98 27.69 11.11
N PHE A 6 -2.53 26.88 12.07
CA PHE A 6 -2.83 27.00 13.50
C PHE A 6 -1.52 26.86 14.29
N PRO A 7 -0.65 27.90 14.27
CA PRO A 7 0.70 27.81 14.83
C PRO A 7 0.72 27.57 16.35
N ASP A 8 -0.34 27.97 17.04
CA ASP A 8 -0.50 27.83 18.49
C ASP A 8 -1.16 26.51 18.91
N MET A 9 -1.59 25.69 17.95
CA MET A 9 -2.19 24.39 18.23
C MET A 9 -1.11 23.36 18.52
N ASN A 10 -1.14 22.78 19.72
CA ASN A 10 -0.29 21.65 20.07
C ASN A 10 -0.89 20.37 19.50
N VAL A 11 -0.11 19.67 18.67
CA VAL A 11 -0.53 18.41 18.05
C VAL A 11 0.37 17.28 18.55
N THR A 12 -0.22 16.36 19.29
CA THR A 12 0.43 15.12 19.74
C THR A 12 0.08 14.02 18.76
N HIS A 13 1.08 13.23 18.34
CA HIS A 13 0.88 12.11 17.44
C HIS A 13 0.98 10.81 18.24
N SER A 14 0.04 9.90 18.03
CA SER A 14 0.08 8.53 18.54
C SER A 14 -0.02 7.57 17.36
N TYR A 15 0.83 6.55 17.36
CA TYR A 15 0.83 5.52 16.34
C TYR A 15 0.40 4.21 17.00
N ARG A 16 -0.57 3.52 16.40
CA ARG A 16 -1.00 2.18 16.81
C ARG A 16 -0.85 1.24 15.63
N ASP A 17 -0.17 0.13 15.85
CA ASP A 17 -0.20 -0.99 14.92
C ASP A 17 -1.56 -1.68 15.05
N THR A 18 -2.22 -1.91 13.93
CA THR A 18 -3.54 -2.57 13.94
C THR A 18 -3.37 -4.08 13.96
N LYS A 19 -4.40 -4.83 14.39
CA LYS A 19 -4.39 -6.30 14.29
C LYS A 19 -4.04 -6.81 12.88
N GLY A 20 -4.40 -6.06 11.83
CA GLY A 20 -4.11 -6.39 10.44
C GLY A 20 -2.65 -6.13 10.03
N ASP A 21 -1.94 -5.28 10.76
CA ASP A 21 -0.50 -5.06 10.61
C ASP A 21 0.32 -6.12 11.33
N ILE A 22 -0.23 -6.68 12.43
CA ILE A 22 0.41 -7.72 13.25
C ILE A 22 0.25 -9.12 12.62
N ASP A 23 -0.93 -9.48 12.09
CA ASP A 23 -1.14 -10.78 11.44
C ASP A 23 -0.74 -10.76 9.95
N LEU A 24 0.52 -11.12 9.70
CA LEU A 24 1.10 -11.25 8.36
C LEU A 24 0.76 -12.58 7.67
N THR A 25 0.08 -13.50 8.36
CA THR A 25 -0.11 -14.90 7.93
C THR A 25 -1.49 -15.18 7.38
N THR A 26 -2.53 -14.54 7.92
CA THR A 26 -3.90 -14.79 7.47
C THR A 26 -4.21 -14.01 6.18
N PRO A 27 -4.79 -14.67 5.15
CA PRO A 27 -5.30 -13.96 3.98
C PRO A 27 -6.38 -12.94 4.39
N LEU A 28 -6.29 -11.70 3.89
CA LEU A 28 -7.26 -10.63 4.17
C LEU A 28 -8.71 -11.05 3.87
N SER A 29 -8.91 -11.89 2.86
CA SER A 29 -10.22 -12.45 2.49
C SER A 29 -10.79 -13.45 3.49
N LYS A 30 -9.96 -13.95 4.42
CA LYS A 30 -10.33 -14.90 5.47
C LYS A 30 -10.35 -14.28 6.87
N MET A 31 -10.00 -13.00 7.00
CA MET A 31 -10.13 -12.30 8.27
C MET A 31 -11.62 -11.98 8.50
N PRO A 32 -12.21 -12.42 9.63
CA PRO A 32 -13.66 -12.45 9.82
C PRO A 32 -14.31 -11.07 10.06
N GLU A 33 -13.53 -10.04 10.39
CA GLU A 33 -14.08 -8.72 10.72
C GLU A 33 -13.88 -7.69 9.60
N GLN A 34 -14.98 -7.03 9.23
CA GLN A 34 -14.93 -5.82 8.41
C GLN A 34 -14.32 -4.70 9.26
N GLY A 35 -13.07 -4.30 8.98
CA GLY A 35 -12.39 -3.22 9.71
C GLY A 35 -11.18 -3.60 10.55
N VAL A 36 -10.48 -4.69 10.23
CA VAL A 36 -9.24 -5.14 10.94
C VAL A 36 -8.14 -4.07 11.02
N PHE A 37 -8.16 -3.07 10.12
CA PHE A 37 -7.24 -1.92 10.12
C PHE A 37 -7.80 -0.64 10.74
N THR A 38 -9.06 -0.66 11.20
CA THR A 38 -9.78 0.54 11.63
C THR A 38 -10.40 0.41 13.02
N SER A 39 -10.61 -0.81 13.55
CA SER A 39 -11.21 -1.02 14.86
C SER A 39 -10.42 -0.35 15.98
N ASP A 40 -9.10 -0.57 16.01
CA ASP A 40 -8.25 -0.14 17.13
C ASP A 40 -8.11 1.39 17.18
N LEU A 41 -8.15 2.04 16.01
CA LEU A 41 -8.12 3.50 15.89
C LEU A 41 -9.49 4.12 16.16
N ARG A 42 -10.57 3.43 15.77
CA ARG A 42 -11.94 3.84 16.10
C ARG A 42 -12.19 3.79 17.59
N ASP A 43 -11.77 2.72 18.25
CA ASP A 43 -11.98 2.57 19.70
C ASP A 43 -11.22 3.66 20.47
N ALA A 44 -10.08 4.12 19.95
CA ALA A 44 -9.39 5.28 20.49
C ALA A 44 -10.21 6.58 20.39
N LEU A 45 -10.96 6.79 19.29
CA LEU A 45 -11.88 7.94 19.18
C LEU A 45 -13.07 7.83 20.12
N LEU A 46 -13.67 6.65 20.22
CA LEU A 46 -14.88 6.43 21.03
C LEU A 46 -14.59 6.47 22.54
N ASN A 47 -13.36 6.17 22.95
CA ASN A 47 -12.92 6.20 24.35
C ASN A 47 -12.21 7.52 24.72
N ASP A 48 -12.30 8.56 23.89
CA ASP A 48 -11.64 9.86 24.09
C ASP A 48 -10.10 9.77 24.27
N GLU A 49 -9.48 8.72 23.73
CA GLU A 49 -8.01 8.52 23.74
C GLU A 49 -7.31 9.27 22.59
N ALA A 50 -8.08 9.70 21.58
CA ALA A 50 -7.63 10.52 20.47
C ALA A 50 -8.77 11.44 20.00
N ASP A 51 -8.45 12.68 19.62
CA ASP A 51 -9.44 13.62 19.07
C ASP A 51 -9.72 13.39 17.58
N MET A 52 -8.74 12.85 16.85
CA MET A 52 -8.82 12.61 15.41
C MET A 52 -7.97 11.41 14.99
N VAL A 53 -8.43 10.72 13.95
CA VAL A 53 -7.69 9.63 13.30
C VAL A 53 -7.49 9.94 11.82
N VAL A 54 -6.30 9.60 11.32
CA VAL A 54 -5.96 9.72 9.90
C VAL A 54 -5.87 8.34 9.27
N HIS A 55 -6.69 8.11 8.25
CA HIS A 55 -6.71 6.86 7.50
C HIS A 55 -6.37 7.06 6.02
N SER A 56 -5.91 5.98 5.39
CA SER A 56 -6.00 5.85 3.95
C SER A 56 -7.47 5.63 3.58
N TRP A 57 -7.99 6.44 2.67
CA TRP A 57 -9.41 6.42 2.29
C TRP A 57 -9.92 5.04 1.84
N LYS A 58 -9.06 4.26 1.17
CA LYS A 58 -9.38 2.91 0.68
C LYS A 58 -9.66 1.89 1.78
N ASP A 59 -9.22 2.18 3.01
CA ASP A 59 -9.29 1.26 4.16
C ASP A 59 -10.49 1.59 5.06
N LEU A 60 -11.24 2.66 4.74
CA LEU A 60 -12.49 2.99 5.42
C LEU A 60 -13.60 2.01 5.00
N PRO A 61 -14.49 1.63 5.94
CA PRO A 61 -15.65 0.80 5.62
C PRO A 61 -16.63 1.56 4.73
N ILE A 62 -17.51 0.82 4.04
CA ILE A 62 -18.57 1.41 3.20
C ILE A 62 -19.59 2.13 4.08
N GLU A 63 -19.99 1.51 5.19
CA GLU A 63 -20.86 2.09 6.19
C GLU A 63 -20.02 2.58 7.36
N MET A 64 -20.12 3.87 7.65
CA MET A 64 -19.41 4.44 8.79
C MET A 64 -20.05 3.97 10.09
N PRO A 65 -19.25 3.48 11.05
CA PRO A 65 -19.77 3.05 12.34
C PRO A 65 -20.35 4.25 13.10
N LYS A 66 -21.43 3.99 13.84
CA LYS A 66 -22.09 5.01 14.69
C LYS A 66 -21.07 5.63 15.66
N GLY A 67 -21.21 6.93 15.88
CA GLY A 67 -20.32 7.69 16.77
C GLY A 67 -19.03 8.18 16.11
N THR A 68 -18.83 7.91 14.82
CA THR A 68 -17.72 8.47 14.03
C THR A 68 -18.22 9.12 12.76
N ASP A 69 -17.54 10.16 12.30
CA ASP A 69 -17.84 10.84 11.05
C ASP A 69 -16.54 11.25 10.34
N ILE A 70 -16.61 11.37 9.01
CA ILE A 70 -15.50 11.85 8.21
C ILE A 70 -15.58 13.37 8.13
N VAL A 71 -14.82 14.05 8.98
CA VAL A 71 -14.85 15.51 9.08
C VAL A 71 -14.07 16.23 7.96
N SER A 72 -13.13 15.54 7.29
CA SER A 72 -12.31 16.15 6.23
C SER A 72 -11.65 15.12 5.33
N THR A 73 -11.32 15.52 4.10
CA THR A 73 -10.54 14.74 3.14
C THR A 73 -9.46 15.64 2.53
N LEU A 74 -8.22 15.15 2.49
CA LEU A 74 -7.13 15.85 1.83
C LEU A 74 -7.27 15.80 0.30
N PRO A 75 -6.69 16.77 -0.44
CA PRO A 75 -6.62 16.68 -1.90
C PRO A 75 -6.07 15.33 -2.36
N ARG A 76 -6.76 14.72 -3.33
CA ARG A 76 -6.47 13.37 -3.78
C ARG A 76 -5.09 13.32 -4.44
N SER A 77 -4.24 12.42 -3.95
CA SER A 77 -2.98 12.05 -4.62
C SER A 77 -3.24 11.19 -5.85
N ASP A 78 -2.20 10.96 -6.66
CA ASP A 78 -2.30 10.14 -7.86
C ASP A 78 -2.87 8.74 -7.57
N SER A 79 -3.99 8.40 -8.20
CA SER A 79 -4.72 7.16 -7.96
C SER A 79 -4.21 5.97 -8.77
N ARG A 80 -3.19 6.15 -9.60
CA ARG A 80 -2.65 5.08 -10.45
C ARG A 80 -1.87 4.06 -9.62
N ASP A 81 -1.84 2.83 -10.13
CA ASP A 81 -0.94 1.79 -9.67
C ASP A 81 0.33 1.82 -10.54
N ILE A 82 1.50 1.58 -9.93
CA ILE A 82 2.80 1.41 -10.58
C ILE A 82 3.16 -0.08 -10.51
N LEU A 83 3.58 -0.64 -11.64
CA LEU A 83 4.17 -1.98 -11.70
C LEU A 83 5.68 -1.83 -11.78
N PHE A 84 6.38 -2.19 -10.70
CA PHE A 84 7.82 -2.38 -10.75
C PHE A 84 8.13 -3.75 -11.33
N PHE A 85 9.12 -3.81 -12.20
CA PHE A 85 9.44 -5.00 -12.98
C PHE A 85 10.95 -5.19 -13.07
N LYS A 86 11.46 -6.40 -12.79
CA LYS A 86 12.91 -6.64 -12.87
C LYS A 86 13.37 -6.67 -14.32
N LYS A 87 14.55 -6.12 -14.59
CA LYS A 87 15.07 -6.02 -15.97
C LYS A 87 15.31 -7.39 -16.60
N ASP A 88 15.74 -8.37 -15.81
CA ASP A 88 15.94 -9.76 -16.21
C ASP A 88 14.62 -10.52 -16.47
N SER A 89 13.48 -9.93 -16.11
CA SER A 89 12.16 -10.50 -16.40
C SER A 89 11.57 -10.08 -17.73
N ILE A 90 12.21 -9.17 -18.45
CA ILE A 90 11.79 -8.72 -19.79
C ILE A 90 11.77 -9.93 -20.75
N LYS A 91 10.73 -10.02 -21.58
CA LYS A 91 10.50 -11.12 -22.54
C LYS A 91 10.22 -12.51 -21.93
N LYS A 92 10.09 -12.64 -20.60
CA LYS A 92 9.64 -13.89 -20.00
C LYS A 92 8.22 -14.23 -20.45
N LYS A 93 8.01 -15.49 -20.84
CA LYS A 93 6.69 -16.01 -21.23
C LYS A 93 5.75 -16.19 -20.03
N SER A 94 6.31 -16.43 -18.85
CA SER A 94 5.57 -16.56 -17.60
C SER A 94 6.09 -15.53 -16.60
N LEU A 95 5.18 -14.79 -15.98
CA LEU A 95 5.49 -13.73 -15.01
C LEU A 95 4.91 -14.06 -13.65
N LYS A 96 5.70 -13.86 -12.58
CA LYS A 96 5.29 -13.97 -11.19
C LYS A 96 5.29 -12.59 -10.56
N ILE A 97 4.12 -12.08 -10.20
CA ILE A 97 3.95 -10.69 -9.75
C ILE A 97 3.44 -10.67 -8.31
N TYR A 98 4.07 -9.86 -7.47
CA TYR A 98 3.60 -9.60 -6.13
C TYR A 98 2.36 -8.71 -6.11
N SER A 99 1.25 -9.24 -5.60
CA SER A 99 0.02 -8.52 -5.28
C SER A 99 -0.77 -9.32 -4.24
N SER A 100 -1.47 -8.62 -3.35
CA SER A 100 -2.50 -9.24 -2.49
C SER A 100 -3.85 -8.57 -2.62
N SER A 101 -4.03 -7.81 -3.70
CA SER A 101 -5.27 -7.11 -3.99
C SER A 101 -5.98 -7.86 -5.11
N PRO A 102 -7.16 -8.47 -4.84
CA PRO A 102 -7.95 -9.14 -5.87
C PRO A 102 -8.29 -8.21 -7.05
N ARG A 103 -8.50 -6.92 -6.77
CA ARG A 103 -8.70 -5.88 -7.79
C ARG A 103 -7.50 -5.79 -8.75
N ARG A 104 -6.28 -5.71 -8.20
CA ARG A 104 -5.06 -5.59 -9.02
C ARG A 104 -4.78 -6.87 -9.78
N GLU A 105 -4.92 -8.02 -9.13
CA GLU A 105 -4.72 -9.33 -9.74
C GLU A 105 -5.65 -9.52 -10.95
N ARG A 106 -6.95 -9.23 -10.78
CA ARG A 106 -7.93 -9.31 -11.86
C ARG A 106 -7.66 -8.32 -12.99
N ASN A 107 -7.35 -7.06 -12.66
CA ASN A 107 -7.14 -6.05 -13.70
C ASN A 107 -5.86 -6.36 -14.50
N LEU A 108 -4.76 -6.70 -13.81
CA LEU A 108 -3.48 -6.99 -14.46
C LEU A 108 -3.49 -8.31 -15.22
N SER A 109 -4.22 -9.34 -14.78
CA SER A 109 -4.31 -10.59 -15.55
C SER A 109 -4.94 -10.37 -16.94
N ILE A 110 -5.82 -9.37 -17.06
CA ILE A 110 -6.50 -9.02 -18.31
C ILE A 110 -5.66 -8.03 -19.12
N SER A 111 -5.23 -6.92 -18.51
CA SER A 111 -4.64 -5.80 -19.27
C SER A 111 -3.14 -5.91 -19.48
N LEU A 112 -2.40 -6.56 -18.58
CA LEU A 112 -0.93 -6.56 -18.64
C LEU A 112 -0.39 -7.21 -19.93
N PRO A 113 -0.93 -8.33 -20.45
CA PRO A 113 -0.45 -8.92 -21.71
C PRO A 113 -0.49 -7.95 -22.90
N ASP A 114 -1.48 -7.05 -22.94
CA ASP A 114 -1.66 -6.06 -24.02
C ASP A 114 -0.81 -4.80 -23.80
N LEU A 115 -0.44 -4.49 -22.55
CA LEU A 115 0.38 -3.34 -22.19
C LEU A 115 1.88 -3.60 -22.32
N LEU A 116 2.30 -4.87 -22.29
CA LEU A 116 3.70 -5.23 -22.40
C LEU A 116 4.18 -5.19 -23.87
N PRO A 117 5.39 -4.68 -24.15
CA PRO A 117 5.95 -4.67 -25.50
C PRO A 117 6.41 -6.05 -25.99
N TRP A 118 6.13 -7.13 -25.24
CA TRP A 118 6.43 -8.51 -25.60
C TRP A 118 5.27 -9.44 -25.22
N LYS A 119 5.25 -10.63 -25.82
CA LYS A 119 4.21 -11.63 -25.54
C LYS A 119 4.49 -12.38 -24.23
N THR A 120 3.54 -12.30 -23.30
CA THR A 120 3.46 -13.13 -22.10
C THR A 120 2.27 -14.07 -22.22
N SER A 121 2.46 -15.36 -21.94
CA SER A 121 1.42 -16.39 -21.99
C SER A 121 0.83 -16.75 -20.63
N LYS A 122 1.48 -16.35 -19.54
CA LYS A 122 1.04 -16.67 -18.18
C LYS A 122 1.45 -15.59 -17.18
N ILE A 123 0.52 -15.19 -16.31
CA ILE A 123 0.76 -14.30 -15.18
C ILE A 123 0.26 -15.00 -13.92
N GLU A 124 1.15 -15.19 -12.96
CA GLU A 124 0.88 -15.76 -11.64
C GLU A 124 1.02 -14.65 -10.59
N PHE A 125 0.04 -14.53 -9.71
CA PHE A 125 0.10 -13.57 -8.61
C PHE A 125 0.47 -14.26 -7.31
N HIS A 126 1.41 -13.64 -6.59
CA HIS A 126 1.86 -14.12 -5.28
C HIS A 126 1.54 -13.07 -4.22
N PRO A 127 1.06 -13.48 -3.03
CA PRO A 127 0.74 -12.54 -1.97
C PRO A 127 1.99 -11.89 -1.38
N ILE A 128 1.86 -10.63 -0.98
CA ILE A 128 2.88 -9.89 -0.24
C ILE A 128 2.25 -9.08 0.89
N ARG A 129 2.90 -9.13 2.05
CA ARG A 129 2.46 -8.49 3.30
C ARG A 129 3.57 -7.64 3.91
N GLY A 130 3.16 -6.74 4.80
CA GLY A 130 4.00 -5.72 5.43
C GLY A 130 3.73 -4.32 4.88
N ASN A 131 4.43 -3.32 5.42
CA ASN A 131 4.44 -1.96 4.88
C ASN A 131 5.13 -1.92 3.49
N ILE A 132 5.12 -0.75 2.85
CA ILE A 132 5.63 -0.60 1.48
C ILE A 132 7.14 -0.84 1.40
N GLN A 133 7.92 -0.38 2.39
CA GLN A 133 9.35 -0.62 2.45
C GLN A 133 9.67 -2.11 2.52
N THR A 134 9.04 -2.86 3.42
CA THR A 134 9.22 -4.31 3.55
C THR A 134 8.79 -5.05 2.28
N ARG A 135 7.72 -4.59 1.61
CA ARG A 135 7.28 -5.17 0.33
C ARG A 135 8.33 -4.97 -0.77
N LEU A 136 8.89 -3.77 -0.89
CA LEU A 136 9.91 -3.47 -1.88
C LEU A 136 11.22 -4.21 -1.59
N SER A 137 11.65 -4.26 -0.33
CA SER A 137 12.81 -5.06 0.07
C SER A 137 12.63 -6.54 -0.24
N LYS A 138 11.44 -7.12 0.00
CA LYS A 138 11.13 -8.50 -0.41
C LYS A 138 11.20 -8.67 -1.93
N PHE A 139 10.58 -7.77 -2.69
CA PHE A 139 10.65 -7.79 -4.16
C PHE A 139 12.09 -7.75 -4.67
N LEU A 140 12.94 -6.88 -4.11
CA LEU A 140 14.35 -6.76 -4.51
C LEU A 140 15.13 -8.05 -4.26
N ASN A 141 14.91 -8.70 -3.11
CA ASN A 141 15.69 -9.86 -2.67
C ASN A 141 15.15 -11.22 -3.16
N ASP A 142 13.93 -11.27 -3.71
CA ASP A 142 13.31 -12.52 -4.17
C ASP A 142 13.46 -12.76 -5.68
N SER A 143 13.05 -13.91 -6.17
CA SER A 143 13.05 -14.37 -7.56
C SER A 143 11.83 -13.96 -8.38
N LEU A 144 10.87 -13.23 -7.79
CA LEU A 144 9.67 -12.79 -8.50
C LEU A 144 9.96 -11.65 -9.48
N ASP A 145 9.14 -11.57 -10.53
CA ASP A 145 9.36 -10.74 -11.71
C ASP A 145 8.89 -9.30 -11.54
N GLY A 146 7.89 -9.05 -10.69
CA GLY A 146 7.37 -7.71 -10.48
C GLY A 146 6.59 -7.54 -9.19
N VAL A 147 6.27 -6.28 -8.85
CA VAL A 147 5.41 -5.91 -7.72
C VAL A 147 4.55 -4.70 -8.08
N VAL A 148 3.27 -4.74 -7.72
CA VAL A 148 2.35 -3.63 -7.97
C VAL A 148 2.07 -2.81 -6.70
N ILE A 149 2.37 -1.51 -6.76
CA ILE A 149 2.27 -0.57 -5.64
C ILE A 149 1.45 0.66 -6.05
N ALA A 150 0.75 1.29 -5.10
CA ALA A 150 0.04 2.53 -5.41
C ALA A 150 1.05 3.67 -5.63
N LYS A 151 0.87 4.46 -6.70
CA LYS A 151 1.75 5.60 -6.99
C LYS A 151 1.81 6.57 -5.82
N ALA A 152 0.66 6.90 -5.23
CA ALA A 152 0.60 7.78 -4.06
C ALA A 152 1.42 7.28 -2.85
N ALA A 153 1.69 5.97 -2.74
CA ALA A 153 2.56 5.45 -1.69
C ALA A 153 4.03 5.74 -2.02
N ILE A 154 4.44 5.52 -3.28
CA ILE A 154 5.78 5.82 -3.77
C ILE A 154 6.07 7.33 -3.69
N ASP A 155 5.13 8.19 -4.11
CA ASP A 155 5.30 9.65 -4.07
C ASP A 155 5.52 10.19 -2.64
N ARG A 156 4.95 9.52 -1.63
CA ARG A 156 5.16 9.86 -0.22
C ARG A 156 6.51 9.37 0.27
N LEU A 157 6.88 8.14 -0.07
CA LEU A 157 8.18 7.58 0.27
C LEU A 157 9.35 8.26 -0.44
N ALA A 158 9.16 8.82 -1.64
CA ALA A 158 10.20 9.59 -2.33
C ALA A 158 10.61 10.87 -1.58
N ARG A 159 9.90 11.24 -0.51
CA ARG A 159 10.25 12.34 0.41
C ARG A 159 11.01 11.85 1.65
N ASP A 160 11.18 10.55 1.77
CA ASP A 160 11.90 9.86 2.84
C ASP A 160 13.32 9.53 2.32
N GLU A 161 14.35 9.99 3.04
CA GLU A 161 15.74 9.88 2.62
C GLU A 161 16.20 8.42 2.52
N ASP A 162 15.74 7.55 3.44
CA ASP A 162 16.09 6.13 3.48
C ASP A 162 15.56 5.40 2.25
N PHE A 163 14.34 5.75 1.83
CA PHE A 163 13.74 5.20 0.62
C PHE A 163 14.48 5.65 -0.63
N VAL A 164 14.89 6.91 -0.70
CA VAL A 164 15.64 7.46 -1.82
C VAL A 164 16.97 6.73 -1.99
N GLU A 165 17.67 6.44 -0.89
CA GLU A 165 18.92 5.67 -0.94
C GLU A 165 18.68 4.23 -1.43
N LEU A 166 17.67 3.55 -0.89
CA LEU A 166 17.28 2.20 -1.34
C LEU A 166 16.97 2.17 -2.84
N TYR A 167 16.21 3.16 -3.33
CA TYR A 167 15.87 3.27 -4.74
C TYR A 167 17.12 3.51 -5.60
N LYS A 168 17.99 4.45 -5.22
CA LYS A 168 19.23 4.73 -5.96
C LYS A 168 20.11 3.50 -6.10
N LYS A 169 20.33 2.77 -5.00
CA LYS A 169 21.15 1.54 -4.97
C LYS A 169 20.65 0.45 -5.92
N ASN A 170 19.35 0.44 -6.21
CA ASN A 170 18.70 -0.60 -7.00
C ASN A 170 18.07 -0.09 -8.30
N SER A 171 18.25 1.18 -8.65
CA SER A 171 17.63 1.79 -9.85
C SER A 171 18.06 1.10 -11.16
N ASP A 172 19.21 0.44 -11.16
CA ASP A 172 19.68 -0.35 -12.28
C ASP A 172 19.08 -1.76 -12.37
N SER A 173 18.41 -2.28 -11.34
CA SER A 173 17.94 -3.67 -11.30
C SER A 173 16.46 -3.85 -11.72
N PHE A 174 15.67 -2.78 -11.71
CA PHE A 174 14.26 -2.82 -12.09
C PHE A 174 13.81 -1.56 -12.84
N LEU A 175 12.67 -1.65 -13.51
CA LEU A 175 11.97 -0.56 -14.16
C LEU A 175 10.66 -0.31 -13.41
N GLY A 176 10.19 0.93 -13.36
CA GLY A 176 8.92 1.34 -12.75
C GLY A 176 8.12 2.24 -13.66
#